data_AF-A0A938I901-F1
#
_entry.id   AF-A0A938I901-F1
#
_cell.length_a   1.000
_cell.length_b   1.000
_cell.length_c   1.000
_cell.angle_alpha   90.00
_cell.angle_beta   90.00
_cell.angle_gamma   90.00
#
_symmetry.space_group_name_H-M   'P 1'
#
loop_
_entity.id
_entity.type
_entity.pdbx_description
1 polymer ?
#
loop_
_entity_poly.entity_id
_entity_poly.type
_entity_poly.pdbx_seq_one_letter_code
_entity_poly.pdbx_strand_id
1 'polypeptide(L)'
;MLVRQRQEIQEVPRRRAARLTPMRWPTALLCFLLAGYWGLAGYAWPKLPERIPQHFDLAGHPDRWSERGLGSWFLLPLLATALGLLFGWLLPRWISHLAEHSPHWINVPDRERFLALDAPARRRALEPLLALLCVLACEITLLFAWIQYGSLRVATGDWARLPSWIVLVAIAALVATALAVLPIARRALDREHAAAGAKR
;
A
#
# COMPACT_ATOMS: atom_id res chain seq x y z
N MET A 1 66.26 17.46 -11.48
CA MET A 1 65.84 16.16 -10.93
C MET A 1 64.73 16.39 -9.91
N LEU A 2 63.57 16.78 -10.44
CA LEU A 2 62.29 17.12 -9.81
C LEU A 2 61.31 16.64 -10.90
N VAL A 3 60.30 15.81 -10.66
CA VAL A 3 59.01 16.26 -10.15
C VAL A 3 58.23 15.04 -9.68
N ARG A 4 57.71 15.20 -8.48
CA ARG A 4 56.79 14.38 -7.70
C ARG A 4 55.53 14.04 -8.52
N GLN A 5 55.40 12.82 -9.04
CA GLN A 5 54.13 12.29 -9.53
C GLN A 5 53.20 12.06 -8.34
N ARG A 6 52.49 13.12 -7.95
CA ARG A 6 51.33 13.03 -7.07
C ARG A 6 50.18 12.55 -7.96
N GLN A 7 49.91 11.25 -7.94
CA GLN A 7 48.67 10.71 -8.49
C GLN A 7 47.52 11.41 -7.80
N GLU A 8 46.87 12.32 -8.52
CA GLU A 8 45.51 12.75 -8.21
C GLU A 8 44.63 11.52 -8.34
N ILE A 9 44.42 10.86 -7.21
CA ILE A 9 43.24 10.04 -6.99
C ILE A 9 42.07 10.99 -7.22
N GLN A 10 41.50 10.96 -8.43
CA GLN A 10 40.20 11.53 -8.71
C GLN A 10 39.23 10.84 -7.76
N GLU A 11 38.97 11.47 -6.61
CA GLU A 11 37.86 11.13 -5.75
C GLU A 11 36.59 11.35 -6.57
N VAL A 12 36.11 10.28 -7.20
CA VAL A 12 34.75 10.21 -7.73
C VAL A 12 33.85 10.61 -6.57
N PRO A 13 33.14 11.74 -6.64
CA PRO A 13 32.31 12.16 -5.53
C PRO A 13 31.27 11.08 -5.35
N ARG A 14 31.41 10.30 -4.26
CA ARG A 14 30.37 9.45 -3.70
C ARG A 14 29.24 10.37 -3.26
N ARG A 15 28.50 10.95 -4.22
CA ARG A 15 27.19 11.53 -3.96
C ARG A 15 26.35 10.36 -3.49
N ARG A 16 26.30 10.18 -2.17
CA ARG A 16 25.25 9.51 -1.43
C ARG A 16 23.94 10.19 -1.83
N ALA A 17 23.44 9.86 -3.01
CA ALA A 17 22.02 9.86 -3.21
C ALA A 17 21.54 8.67 -2.37
N ALA A 18 21.29 8.94 -1.09
CA ALA A 18 20.20 8.26 -0.41
C ALA A 18 18.95 8.62 -1.21
N ARG A 19 18.79 8.01 -2.39
CA ARG A 19 17.54 8.01 -3.12
C ARG A 19 16.60 7.34 -2.14
N LEU A 20 15.75 8.15 -1.51
CA LEU A 20 14.62 7.64 -0.78
C LEU A 20 13.92 6.71 -1.76
N THR A 21 14.07 5.40 -1.56
CA THR A 21 13.29 4.45 -2.35
C THR A 21 11.84 4.83 -2.09
N PRO A 22 11.05 5.15 -3.13
CA PRO A 22 9.73 5.78 -2.96
C PRO A 22 8.77 4.93 -2.11
N MET A 23 9.08 3.64 -1.90
CA MET A 23 8.36 2.71 -1.04
C MET A 23 8.62 2.83 0.48
N ARG A 24 9.61 3.59 0.98
CA ARG A 24 9.88 3.56 2.45
C ARG A 24 8.80 4.22 3.29
N TRP A 25 8.24 5.33 2.82
CA TRP A 25 7.23 6.08 3.58
C TRP A 25 5.85 5.39 3.57
N PRO A 26 5.32 4.84 2.45
CA PRO A 26 4.02 4.16 2.47
C PRO A 26 4.09 2.89 3.32
N THR A 27 5.20 2.14 3.26
CA THR A 27 5.37 0.95 4.09
C THR A 27 5.49 1.31 5.58
N ALA A 28 6.20 2.38 5.94
CA ALA A 28 6.27 2.83 7.32
C ALA A 28 4.89 3.26 7.84
N LEU A 29 4.14 4.01 7.03
CA LEU A 29 2.75 4.39 7.34
C LEU A 29 1.88 3.15 7.52
N LEU A 30 1.96 2.17 6.61
CA LEU A 30 1.19 0.92 6.71
C LEU A 30 1.51 0.17 8.01
N CYS A 31 2.79 0.04 8.38
CA CYS A 31 3.18 -0.59 9.64
C CYS A 31 2.63 0.17 10.84
N PHE A 32 2.68 1.50 10.83
CA PHE A 32 2.10 2.33 11.88
C PHE A 32 0.58 2.15 11.99
N LEU A 33 -0.13 2.14 10.87
CA LEU A 33 -1.58 1.93 10.81
C LEU A 33 -1.97 0.53 11.30
N LEU A 34 -1.24 -0.51 10.90
CA LEU A 34 -1.48 -1.87 11.38
C LEU A 34 -1.22 -1.99 12.87
N ALA A 35 -0.14 -1.40 13.39
CA ALA A 35 0.14 -1.40 14.83
C ALA A 35 -0.97 -0.67 15.60
N GLY A 36 -1.41 0.49 15.11
CA GLY A 36 -2.55 1.23 15.66
C GLY A 36 -3.85 0.41 15.63
N TYR A 37 -4.11 -0.32 14.55
CA TYR A 37 -5.29 -1.15 14.40
C TYR A 37 -5.29 -2.34 15.38
N TRP A 38 -4.17 -3.05 15.51
CA TRP A 38 -4.02 -4.09 16.53
C TRP A 38 -4.16 -3.52 17.95
N GLY A 39 -3.61 -2.33 18.20
CA GLY A 39 -3.79 -1.61 19.47
C GLY A 39 -5.26 -1.29 19.76
N LEU A 40 -6.00 -0.81 18.76
CA LEU A 40 -7.45 -0.57 18.85
C LEU A 40 -8.19 -1.87 19.17
N ALA A 41 -7.94 -2.94 18.43
CA ALA A 41 -8.60 -4.23 18.61
C ALA A 41 -8.33 -4.81 20.01
N GLY A 42 -7.09 -4.74 20.48
CA GLY A 42 -6.68 -5.18 21.83
C GLY A 42 -7.29 -4.32 22.94
N TYR A 43 -7.32 -2.99 22.78
CA TYR A 43 -7.95 -2.08 23.72
C TYR A 43 -9.46 -2.29 23.82
N ALA A 44 -10.11 -2.62 22.71
CA ALA A 44 -11.55 -2.86 22.63
C ALA A 44 -11.96 -4.19 23.27
N TRP A 45 -11.13 -5.24 23.16
CA TRP A 45 -11.44 -6.60 23.60
C TRP A 45 -12.13 -6.71 24.99
N PRO A 46 -11.60 -6.12 26.08
CA PRO A 46 -12.23 -6.24 27.40
C PRO A 46 -13.56 -5.47 27.52
N LYS A 47 -13.87 -4.57 26.59
CA LYS A 47 -15.09 -3.74 26.58
C LYS A 47 -16.23 -4.37 25.77
N LEU A 48 -15.94 -5.45 25.03
CA LEU A 48 -16.92 -6.05 24.15
C LEU A 48 -17.99 -6.81 24.95
N PRO A 49 -19.28 -6.58 24.68
CA PRO A 49 -20.37 -7.39 25.21
C PRO A 49 -20.35 -8.79 24.59
N GLU A 50 -21.25 -9.66 25.05
CA GLU A 50 -21.36 -11.04 24.56
C GLU A 50 -21.71 -11.14 23.07
N ARG A 51 -22.42 -10.14 22.52
CA ARG A 51 -22.82 -10.11 21.11
C ARG A 51 -22.31 -8.86 20.43
N ILE A 52 -21.68 -9.04 19.26
CA ILE A 52 -21.09 -7.97 18.46
C ILE A 52 -21.64 -7.98 17.03
N PRO A 53 -21.86 -6.80 16.41
CA PRO A 53 -22.31 -6.72 15.03
C PRO A 53 -21.18 -7.10 14.08
N GLN A 54 -21.51 -7.94 13.10
CA GLN A 54 -20.58 -8.49 12.10
C GLN A 54 -20.84 -7.98 10.69
N HIS A 55 -22.07 -7.55 10.41
CA HIS A 55 -22.46 -6.98 9.13
C HIS A 55 -23.45 -5.83 9.35
N PHE A 56 -23.45 -4.90 8.40
CA PHE A 56 -24.32 -3.73 8.40
C PHE A 56 -24.96 -3.58 7.02
N ASP A 57 -26.21 -3.15 7.01
CA ASP A 57 -26.90 -2.77 5.78
C ASP A 57 -26.35 -1.45 5.19
N LEU A 58 -26.87 -1.02 4.03
CA LEU A 58 -26.45 0.23 3.38
C LEU A 58 -26.77 1.49 4.22
N ALA A 59 -27.77 1.42 5.10
CA ALA A 59 -28.12 2.49 6.03
C ALA A 59 -27.28 2.45 7.32
N GLY A 60 -26.41 1.45 7.48
CA GLY A 60 -25.52 1.25 8.61
C GLY A 60 -26.15 0.50 9.78
N HIS A 61 -27.34 -0.08 9.66
CA HIS A 61 -27.94 -0.86 10.74
C HIS A 61 -27.32 -2.25 10.80
N PRO A 62 -27.04 -2.78 12.00
CA PRO A 62 -26.50 -4.12 12.14
C PRO A 62 -27.56 -5.16 11.80
N ASP A 63 -27.38 -5.86 10.69
CA ASP A 63 -28.29 -6.92 10.21
C ASP A 63 -27.77 -8.33 10.52
N ARG A 64 -26.49 -8.45 10.96
CA ARG A 64 -25.90 -9.70 11.43
C ARG A 64 -25.06 -9.49 12.68
N TRP A 65 -25.18 -10.44 13.61
CA TRP A 65 -24.49 -10.44 14.90
C TRP A 65 -23.80 -11.78 15.13
N SER A 66 -22.75 -11.79 15.95
CA SER A 66 -22.10 -13.02 16.45
C SER A 66 -21.79 -12.92 17.93
N GLU A 67 -21.52 -14.06 18.54
CA GLU A 67 -20.90 -14.11 19.87
C GLU A 67 -19.49 -13.51 19.85
N ARG A 68 -19.07 -12.96 20.98
CA ARG A 68 -17.71 -12.47 21.22
C ARG A 68 -16.75 -13.65 21.26
N GLY A 69 -15.81 -13.67 20.33
CA GLY A 69 -14.75 -14.67 20.26
C GLY A 69 -13.52 -14.09 19.58
N LEU A 70 -12.38 -14.77 19.76
CA LEU A 70 -11.11 -14.33 19.15
C LEU A 70 -11.24 -14.26 17.63
N GLY A 71 -11.87 -15.26 17.02
CA GLY A 71 -12.13 -15.26 15.57
C GLY A 71 -13.07 -14.14 15.13
N SER A 72 -14.19 -13.93 15.83
CA SER A 72 -15.17 -12.92 15.42
C SER A 72 -14.68 -11.48 15.59
N TRP A 73 -13.71 -11.24 16.49
CA TRP A 73 -13.13 -9.91 16.69
C TRP A 73 -11.80 -9.69 15.94
N PHE A 74 -10.85 -10.62 16.03
CA PHE A 74 -9.50 -10.41 15.49
C PHE A 74 -9.34 -10.81 14.01
N LEU A 75 -10.39 -11.34 13.36
CA LEU A 75 -10.33 -11.69 11.94
C LEU A 75 -10.06 -10.48 11.04
N LEU A 76 -10.69 -9.32 11.27
CA LEU A 76 -10.45 -8.14 10.43
C LEU A 76 -9.01 -7.59 10.58
N PRO A 77 -8.43 -7.43 11.80
CA PRO A 77 -7.01 -7.09 11.96
C PRO A 77 -6.06 -8.10 11.29
N LEU A 78 -6.37 -9.40 11.40
CA LEU A 78 -5.59 -10.45 10.77
C LEU A 78 -5.65 -10.33 9.24
N LEU A 79 -6.83 -10.12 8.67
CA LEU A 79 -7.03 -9.94 7.24
C LEU A 79 -6.34 -8.67 6.73
N ALA A 80 -6.45 -7.54 7.46
CA ALA A 80 -5.70 -6.32 7.14
C ALA A 80 -4.19 -6.57 7.14
N THR A 81 -3.68 -7.34 8.10
CA THR A 81 -2.26 -7.70 8.18
C THR A 81 -1.84 -8.56 6.98
N ALA A 82 -2.64 -9.58 6.62
CA ALA A 82 -2.37 -10.44 5.47
C ALA A 82 -2.36 -9.65 4.15
N LEU A 83 -3.35 -8.79 3.94
CA LEU A 83 -3.41 -7.93 2.76
C LEU A 83 -2.29 -6.87 2.75
N GLY A 84 -1.96 -6.32 3.92
CA GLY A 84 -0.85 -5.39 4.07
C GLY A 84 0.51 -6.03 3.77
N LEU A 85 0.71 -7.27 4.19
CA LEU A 85 1.90 -8.06 3.83
C LEU A 85 1.95 -8.33 2.33
N LEU A 86 0.82 -8.74 1.75
CA LEU A 86 0.72 -9.05 0.33
C LEU A 86 1.00 -7.82 -0.54
N PHE A 87 0.30 -6.71 -0.32
CA PHE A 87 0.35 -5.51 -1.16
C PHE A 87 1.50 -4.57 -0.80
N GLY A 88 1.90 -4.50 0.47
CA GLY A 88 2.99 -3.64 0.93
C GLY A 88 4.38 -4.29 0.86
N TRP A 89 4.47 -5.61 0.76
CA TRP A 89 5.76 -6.32 0.88
C TRP A 89 6.02 -7.37 -0.21
N LEU A 90 5.12 -8.36 -0.34
CA LEU A 90 5.34 -9.54 -1.20
C LEU A 90 5.18 -9.20 -2.68
N LEU A 91 4.04 -8.63 -3.09
CA LEU A 91 3.80 -8.28 -4.50
C LEU A 91 4.81 -7.27 -5.05
N PRO A 92 5.16 -6.18 -4.35
CA PRO A 92 6.17 -5.25 -4.85
C PRO A 92 7.53 -5.89 -5.13
N ARG A 93 7.96 -6.82 -4.27
CA ARG A 93 9.22 -7.57 -4.46
C ARG A 93 9.13 -8.51 -5.65
N TRP A 94 8.04 -9.27 -5.71
CA TRP A 94 7.81 -10.24 -6.78
C TRP A 94 7.71 -9.55 -8.15
N ILE A 95 6.94 -8.46 -8.26
CA ILE A 95 6.80 -7.68 -9.50
C ILE A 95 8.12 -7.02 -9.90
N SER A 96 8.86 -6.44 -8.94
CA SER A 96 10.18 -5.86 -9.23
C SER A 96 11.16 -6.90 -9.75
N HIS A 97 11.15 -8.10 -9.16
CA HIS A 97 11.97 -9.22 -9.61
C HIS A 97 11.60 -9.67 -11.03
N LEU A 98 10.30 -9.81 -11.32
CA LEU A 98 9.81 -10.13 -12.66
C LEU A 98 10.18 -9.06 -13.70
N ALA A 99 10.16 -7.78 -13.33
CA ALA A 99 10.49 -6.69 -14.25
C ALA A 99 11.95 -6.76 -14.72
N GLU A 100 12.84 -7.26 -13.86
CA GLU A 100 14.25 -7.44 -14.19
C GLU A 100 14.48 -8.69 -15.03
N HIS A 101 13.89 -9.84 -14.67
CA HIS A 101 14.24 -11.15 -15.23
C HIS A 101 13.28 -11.68 -16.29
N SER A 102 11.98 -11.39 -16.15
CA SER A 102 10.92 -11.96 -16.98
C SER A 102 9.81 -10.93 -17.28
N PRO A 103 10.16 -9.77 -17.90
CA PRO A 103 9.23 -8.64 -18.05
C PRO A 103 8.03 -8.94 -18.96
N HIS A 104 8.07 -10.03 -19.74
CA HIS A 104 7.01 -10.44 -20.65
C HIS A 104 5.74 -10.93 -19.94
N TRP A 105 5.83 -11.34 -18.66
CA TRP A 105 4.68 -11.75 -17.83
C TRP A 105 3.96 -10.58 -17.17
N ILE A 106 4.53 -9.38 -17.24
CA ILE A 106 3.94 -8.20 -16.62
C ILE A 106 2.93 -7.59 -17.59
N ASN A 107 1.67 -7.52 -17.15
CA ASN A 107 0.62 -6.81 -17.85
C ASN A 107 0.68 -5.32 -17.49
N VAL A 108 1.16 -4.49 -18.42
CA VAL A 108 1.25 -3.03 -18.29
C VAL A 108 0.69 -2.36 -19.55
N PRO A 109 0.14 -1.13 -19.43
CA PRO A 109 -0.17 -0.31 -20.58
C PRO A 109 1.06 -0.14 -21.49
N ASP A 110 0.85 -0.12 -22.80
CA ASP A 110 1.90 0.06 -23.82
C ASP A 110 3.10 -0.90 -23.64
N ARG A 111 2.80 -2.20 -23.55
CA ARG A 111 3.78 -3.28 -23.28
C ARG A 111 5.06 -3.19 -24.11
N GLU A 112 4.97 -2.86 -25.40
CA GLU A 112 6.15 -2.73 -26.28
C GLU A 112 7.10 -1.64 -25.80
N ARG A 113 6.56 -0.47 -25.42
CA ARG A 113 7.34 0.64 -24.87
C ARG A 113 8.00 0.24 -23.55
N PHE A 114 7.30 -0.51 -22.70
CA PHE A 114 7.88 -1.02 -21.46
C PHE A 114 9.03 -2.00 -21.71
N LEU A 115 8.88 -2.92 -22.67
CA LEU A 115 9.91 -3.91 -23.01
C LEU A 115 11.15 -3.29 -23.67
N ALA A 116 11.00 -2.15 -24.35
CA ALA A 116 12.11 -1.40 -24.94
C ALA A 116 13.04 -0.74 -23.90
N LEU A 117 12.59 -0.59 -22.65
CA LEU A 117 13.39 -0.04 -21.56
C LEU A 117 14.42 -1.07 -21.05
N ASP A 118 15.56 -0.59 -20.56
CA ASP A 118 16.53 -1.42 -19.84
C ASP A 118 15.96 -1.89 -18.48
N ALA A 119 16.55 -2.94 -17.90
CA ALA A 119 16.10 -3.49 -16.61
C ALA A 119 15.96 -2.45 -15.48
N PRO A 120 16.93 -1.54 -15.26
CA PRO A 120 16.79 -0.55 -14.20
C PRO A 120 15.72 0.51 -14.51
N ALA A 121 15.48 0.89 -15.77
CA ALA A 121 14.36 1.77 -16.13
C ALA A 121 13.00 1.09 -15.99
N ARG A 122 12.86 -0.19 -16.35
CA ARG A 122 11.63 -0.95 -16.11
C ARG A 122 11.24 -0.96 -14.63
N ARG A 123 12.20 -1.18 -13.74
CA ARG A 123 11.96 -1.14 -12.30
C ARG A 123 11.48 0.23 -11.84
N ARG A 124 12.14 1.31 -12.26
CA ARG A 124 11.72 2.69 -11.92
C ARG A 124 10.36 3.05 -12.50
N ALA A 125 10.02 2.58 -13.69
CA ALA A 125 8.71 2.78 -14.30
C ALA A 125 7.57 2.16 -13.46
N LEU A 126 7.85 1.05 -12.76
CA LEU A 126 6.86 0.38 -11.90
C LEU A 126 6.78 0.94 -10.49
N GLU A 127 7.82 1.63 -9.99
CA GLU A 127 7.87 2.15 -8.61
C GLU A 127 6.60 2.92 -8.19
N PRO A 128 6.03 3.85 -9.00
CA PRO A 128 4.79 4.53 -8.65
C PRO A 128 3.59 3.60 -8.53
N LEU A 129 3.51 2.56 -9.38
CA LEU A 129 2.42 1.58 -9.34
C LEU A 129 2.53 0.68 -8.11
N LEU A 130 3.74 0.29 -7.74
CA LEU A 130 3.99 -0.47 -6.53
C LEU A 130 3.68 0.35 -5.26
N ALA A 131 3.92 1.67 -5.30
CA ALA A 131 3.50 2.56 -4.22
C ALA A 131 1.97 2.61 -4.09
N LEU A 132 1.21 2.60 -5.19
CA LEU A 132 -0.26 2.53 -5.15
C LEU A 132 -0.78 1.25 -4.47
N LEU A 133 -0.12 0.10 -4.66
CA LEU A 133 -0.47 -1.12 -3.91
C LEU A 133 -0.35 -0.93 -2.40
N CYS A 134 0.69 -0.22 -1.96
CA CYS A 134 0.86 0.09 -0.54
C CYS A 134 -0.14 1.14 -0.03
N VAL A 135 -0.53 2.11 -0.87
CA VAL A 135 -1.63 3.05 -0.56
C VAL A 135 -2.96 2.31 -0.40
N LEU A 136 -3.30 1.40 -1.33
CA LEU A 136 -4.48 0.53 -1.22
C LEU A 136 -4.49 -0.26 0.08
N ALA A 137 -3.33 -0.80 0.50
CA ALA A 137 -3.22 -1.49 1.78
C ALA A 137 -3.51 -0.58 2.98
N CYS A 138 -3.06 0.69 2.93
CA CYS A 138 -3.36 1.68 3.97
C CYS A 138 -4.86 2.00 4.02
N GLU A 139 -5.48 2.23 2.86
CA GLU A 139 -6.92 2.50 2.73
C GLU A 139 -7.77 1.35 3.25
N ILE A 140 -7.45 0.11 2.88
CA ILE A 140 -8.13 -1.11 3.39
C ILE A 140 -7.96 -1.21 4.91
N THR A 141 -6.76 -0.98 5.43
CA THR A 141 -6.49 -1.03 6.87
C THR A 141 -7.31 0.01 7.63
N LEU A 142 -7.39 1.24 7.12
CA LEU A 142 -8.20 2.31 7.70
C LEU A 142 -9.69 2.00 7.63
N LEU A 143 -10.18 1.47 6.50
CA LEU A 143 -11.57 1.07 6.34
C LEU A 143 -11.94 -0.04 7.34
N PHE A 144 -11.11 -1.07 7.47
CA PHE A 144 -11.35 -2.15 8.43
C PHE A 144 -11.31 -1.64 9.87
N ALA A 145 -10.34 -0.80 10.21
CA ALA A 145 -10.25 -0.16 11.53
C ALA A 145 -11.48 0.70 11.83
N TRP A 146 -11.98 1.46 10.85
CA TRP A 146 -13.21 2.25 10.98
C TRP A 146 -14.44 1.38 11.22
N ILE A 147 -14.63 0.34 10.41
CA ILE A 147 -15.75 -0.60 10.56
C ILE A 147 -15.69 -1.25 11.94
N GLN A 148 -14.51 -1.73 12.35
CA GLN A 148 -14.34 -2.40 13.64
C GLN A 148 -14.53 -1.44 14.83
N TYR A 149 -14.05 -0.20 14.73
CA TYR A 149 -14.33 0.84 15.72
C TYR A 149 -15.83 1.12 15.81
N GLY A 150 -16.51 1.27 14.68
CA GLY A 150 -17.95 1.47 14.66
C GLY A 150 -18.73 0.27 15.20
N SER A 151 -18.28 -0.97 14.93
CA SER A 151 -18.83 -2.19 15.54
C SER A 151 -18.72 -2.16 17.06
N LEU A 152 -17.60 -1.70 17.62
CA LEU A 152 -17.47 -1.50 19.07
C LEU A 152 -18.53 -0.51 19.57
N ARG A 153 -18.64 0.66 18.94
CA ARG A 153 -19.57 1.73 19.36
C ARG A 153 -21.03 1.29 19.27
N VAL A 154 -21.39 0.52 18.25
CA VAL A 154 -22.74 -0.05 18.12
C VAL A 154 -22.97 -1.15 19.16
N ALA A 155 -21.98 -2.02 19.39
CA ALA A 155 -22.08 -3.08 20.39
C ALA A 155 -22.25 -2.53 21.82
N THR A 156 -21.53 -1.46 22.17
CA THR A 156 -21.63 -0.81 23.50
C THR A 156 -22.87 0.07 23.66
N GLY A 157 -23.68 0.21 22.62
CA GLY A 157 -24.87 1.07 22.63
C GLY A 157 -24.57 2.56 22.51
N ASP A 158 -23.32 2.95 22.27
CA ASP A 158 -22.94 4.35 22.06
C ASP A 158 -23.52 4.90 20.76
N TRP A 159 -23.60 4.07 19.72
CA TRP A 159 -24.13 4.41 18.41
C TRP A 159 -25.30 3.49 18.04
N ALA A 160 -26.37 4.07 17.49
CA ALA A 160 -27.50 3.28 16.98
C ALA A 160 -27.15 2.53 15.69
N ARG A 161 -26.23 3.07 14.88
CA ARG A 161 -25.84 2.55 13.57
C ARG A 161 -24.44 3.02 13.15
N LEU A 162 -23.81 2.29 12.24
CA LEU A 162 -22.55 2.69 11.63
C LEU A 162 -22.76 3.86 10.65
N PRO A 163 -21.93 4.92 10.66
CA PRO A 163 -22.00 5.95 9.64
C PRO A 163 -21.56 5.43 8.26
N SER A 164 -22.51 4.92 7.46
CA SER A 164 -22.23 4.23 6.20
C SER A 164 -21.62 5.14 5.12
N TRP A 165 -21.88 6.45 5.16
CA TRP A 165 -21.27 7.39 4.22
C TRP A 165 -19.73 7.41 4.30
N ILE A 166 -19.12 7.15 5.47
CA ILE A 166 -17.67 7.04 5.61
C ILE A 166 -17.16 5.79 4.88
N VAL A 167 -17.90 4.69 4.95
CA VAL A 167 -17.61 3.48 4.19
C VAL A 167 -17.71 3.75 2.69
N LEU A 168 -18.74 4.47 2.24
CA LEU A 168 -18.89 4.85 0.82
C LEU A 168 -17.74 5.76 0.33
N VAL A 169 -17.32 6.74 1.14
CA VAL A 169 -16.17 7.59 0.82
C VAL A 169 -14.88 6.76 0.75
N ALA A 170 -14.68 5.83 1.68
CA ALA A 170 -13.51 4.93 1.66
C ALA A 170 -13.52 4.01 0.43
N ILE A 171 -14.68 3.46 0.04
CA ILE A 171 -14.83 2.68 -1.19
C ILE A 171 -14.53 3.55 -2.42
N ALA A 172 -15.05 4.79 -2.46
CA ALA A 172 -14.75 5.72 -3.55
C ALA A 172 -13.25 6.04 -3.63
N ALA A 173 -12.56 6.18 -2.49
CA ALA A 173 -11.11 6.36 -2.43
C ALA A 173 -10.37 5.13 -2.98
N LEU A 174 -10.74 3.91 -2.58
CA LEU A 174 -10.18 2.66 -3.12
C LEU A 174 -10.35 2.59 -4.65
N VAL A 175 -11.53 2.94 -5.17
CA VAL A 175 -11.81 2.96 -6.62
C VAL A 175 -10.97 4.03 -7.30
N ALA A 176 -10.87 5.23 -6.74
CA ALA A 176 -10.02 6.29 -7.28
C ALA A 176 -8.55 5.87 -7.34
N THR A 177 -8.03 5.22 -6.29
CA THR A 177 -6.66 4.69 -6.25
C THR A 177 -6.44 3.61 -7.32
N ALA A 178 -7.41 2.72 -7.54
CA ALA A 178 -7.34 1.74 -8.61
C ALA A 178 -7.38 2.38 -10.01
N LEU A 179 -8.25 3.37 -10.23
CA LEU A 179 -8.34 4.09 -11.51
C LEU A 179 -7.10 4.93 -11.81
N ALA A 180 -6.36 5.37 -10.78
CA ALA A 180 -5.13 6.12 -10.93
C ALA A 180 -3.98 5.32 -11.58
N VAL A 181 -4.09 3.98 -11.62
CA VAL A 181 -3.07 3.09 -12.21
C VAL A 181 -2.76 3.45 -13.66
N LEU A 182 -3.77 3.65 -14.51
CA LEU A 182 -3.57 3.93 -15.94
C LEU A 182 -2.82 5.25 -16.21
N PRO A 183 -3.27 6.41 -15.70
CA PRO A 183 -2.56 7.66 -15.94
C PRO A 183 -1.18 7.70 -15.27
N ILE A 184 -1.00 7.03 -14.12
CA ILE A 184 0.30 6.95 -13.46
C ILE A 184 1.27 6.07 -14.25
N ALA A 185 0.82 4.92 -14.76
CA ALA A 185 1.63 4.02 -15.57
C ALA A 185 2.13 4.72 -16.85
N ARG A 186 1.23 5.40 -17.58
CA ARG A 186 1.60 6.15 -18.80
C ARG A 186 2.64 7.23 -18.50
N ARG A 187 2.41 8.06 -17.48
CA ARG A 187 3.36 9.11 -17.06
C ARG A 187 4.71 8.55 -16.63
N ALA A 188 4.73 7.39 -15.96
CA ALA A 188 5.99 6.76 -15.54
C ALA A 188 6.79 6.24 -16.75
N LEU A 189 6.12 5.62 -17.73
CA LEU A 189 6.75 5.20 -18.98
C LEU A 189 7.29 6.38 -19.78
N ASP A 190 6.51 7.45 -19.94
CA ASP A 190 6.93 8.65 -20.67
C ASP A 190 8.19 9.28 -20.05
N ARG A 191 8.27 9.33 -18.73
CA ARG A 191 9.44 9.84 -17.99
C ARG A 191 10.69 9.01 -18.26
N GLU A 192 10.59 7.68 -18.22
CA GLU A 192 11.75 6.81 -18.43
C GLU A 192 12.22 6.82 -19.89
N HIS A 193 11.30 6.91 -20.86
CA HIS A 193 11.66 7.08 -22.27
C HIS A 193 12.33 8.42 -22.55
N ALA A 194 11.81 9.52 -22.01
CA ALA A 194 12.44 10.84 -22.14
C ALA A 194 13.86 10.84 -21.53
N ALA A 195 14.05 10.19 -20.38
CA ALA A 195 15.35 10.05 -19.74
C ALA A 195 16.32 9.14 -20.50
N ALA A 196 15.82 8.15 -21.24
CA ALA A 196 16.64 7.30 -22.11
C ALA A 196 17.04 8.01 -23.41
N GLY A 197 16.14 8.81 -23.99
CA GLY A 197 16.41 9.62 -25.18
C GLY A 197 17.44 10.73 -24.94
N ALA A 198 17.39 11.39 -23.78
CA ALA A 198 18.35 12.45 -23.41
C ALA A 198 19.80 11.96 -23.16
N LYS A 199 20.03 10.64 -23.13
CA LYS A 199 21.35 10.03 -22.93
C LYS A 199 22.02 9.58 -24.24
N ARG A 200 21.32 9.65 -25.36
CA ARG A 200 21.86 9.39 -26.71
C ARG A 200 22.32 10.69 -27.35
#